data_AF-A0A3M1QCD0-F1
#
_entry.id   AF-A0A3M1QCD0-F1
#
_cell.length_a   1.000
_cell.length_b   1.000
_cell.length_c   1.000
_cell.angle_alpha   90.00
_cell.angle_beta   90.00
_cell.angle_gamma   90.00
#
_symmetry.space_group_name_H-M   'P 1'
#
loop_
_entity.id
_entity.type
_entity.pdbx_description
1 polymer ?
#
loop_
_entity_poly.entity_id
_entity_poly.type
_entity_poly.pdbx_seq_one_letter_code
_entity_poly.pdbx_strand_id
1 'polypeptide(L)'
;MTDRTHDLAALRTAAQQRDPEQTQFLLKKIFLSMDFYAVLEIAVTGVHEYAPTFEAQHPKATWPRELLTQMVAFGVAPERLPEEAVRDFATPGSANFIKAIFDIAHALQRKTAPQAKIGYLVSAIVNTIMARVVYEWYSEHADAWDIISRSHIEPETGMYDDPNATQIAYQFWTDDATARRDINGWLQIIEQIEKKLES
;
A
#
# COMPACT_ATOMS: atom_id res chain seq x y z
N MET A 1 -3.38 2.71 28.59
CA MET A 1 -3.35 1.29 28.15
C MET A 1 -4.69 0.85 27.57
N THR A 2 -5.83 1.15 28.19
CA THR A 2 -7.18 0.74 27.74
C THR A 2 -7.61 1.26 26.35
N ASP A 3 -7.18 2.46 25.94
CA ASP A 3 -7.54 3.05 24.64
C ASP A 3 -6.91 2.33 23.43
N ARG A 4 -5.64 1.88 23.56
CA ARG A 4 -4.93 1.21 22.45
C ARG A 4 -5.47 -0.18 22.14
N THR A 5 -5.81 -0.97 23.16
CA THR A 5 -6.42 -2.29 22.96
C THR A 5 -7.79 -2.16 22.30
N HIS A 6 -8.54 -1.11 22.65
CA HIS A 6 -9.82 -0.80 22.00
C HIS A 6 -9.62 -0.40 20.54
N ASP A 7 -8.65 0.48 20.25
CA ASP A 7 -8.34 0.91 18.87
C ASP A 7 -7.88 -0.27 17.98
N LEU A 8 -7.07 -1.20 18.51
CA LEU A 8 -6.66 -2.40 17.77
C LEU A 8 -7.83 -3.33 17.48
N ALA A 9 -8.73 -3.53 18.44
CA ALA A 9 -9.94 -4.32 18.23
C ALA A 9 -10.89 -3.66 17.21
N ALA A 10 -11.02 -2.33 17.26
CA ALA A 10 -11.77 -1.56 16.28
C ALA A 10 -11.13 -1.66 14.89
N LEU A 11 -9.79 -1.59 14.79
CA LEU A 11 -9.06 -1.72 13.52
C LEU A 11 -9.27 -3.10 12.91
N ARG A 12 -9.22 -4.15 13.73
CA ARG A 12 -9.52 -5.53 13.30
C ARG A 12 -10.95 -5.67 12.77
N THR A 13 -11.91 -5.04 13.44
CA THR A 13 -13.32 -5.05 13.01
C THR A 13 -13.49 -4.31 11.67
N ALA A 14 -12.90 -3.11 11.54
CA ALA A 14 -12.95 -2.32 10.32
C ALA A 14 -12.31 -3.04 9.12
N ALA A 15 -11.18 -3.71 9.35
CA ALA A 15 -10.52 -4.54 8.33
C ALA A 15 -11.42 -5.70 7.88
N GLN A 16 -12.05 -6.42 8.81
CA GLN A 16 -12.98 -7.52 8.50
C GLN A 16 -14.23 -7.05 7.75
N GLN A 17 -14.70 -5.84 8.04
CA GLN A 17 -15.82 -5.20 7.36
C GLN A 17 -15.43 -4.58 6.01
N ARG A 18 -14.13 -4.57 5.67
CA ARG A 18 -13.57 -3.92 4.48
C ARG A 18 -14.00 -2.45 4.39
N ASP A 19 -13.92 -1.74 5.52
CA ASP A 19 -14.15 -0.30 5.61
C ASP A 19 -12.80 0.44 5.45
N PRO A 20 -12.43 0.90 4.25
CA PRO A 20 -11.11 1.46 3.99
C PRO A 20 -10.89 2.80 4.71
N GLU A 21 -11.94 3.60 4.91
CA GLU A 21 -11.84 4.90 5.57
C GLU A 21 -11.58 4.71 7.07
N GLN A 22 -12.39 3.88 7.71
CA GLN A 22 -12.25 3.59 9.14
C GLN A 22 -10.93 2.86 9.44
N THR A 23 -10.52 1.93 8.57
CA THR A 23 -9.25 1.20 8.73
C THR A 23 -8.05 2.15 8.68
N GLN A 24 -7.99 3.04 7.68
CA GLN A 24 -6.91 4.03 7.58
C GLN A 24 -6.92 5.05 8.71
N PHE A 25 -8.11 5.50 9.13
CA PHE A 25 -8.25 6.40 10.27
C PHE A 25 -7.71 5.79 11.57
N LEU A 26 -8.13 4.57 11.90
CA LEU A 26 -7.70 3.86 13.10
C LEU A 26 -6.21 3.52 13.05
N LEU A 27 -5.70 3.08 11.90
CA LEU A 27 -4.26 2.84 11.72
C LEU A 27 -3.45 4.11 11.99
N LYS A 28 -3.86 5.24 11.41
CA LYS A 28 -3.23 6.54 11.65
C LYS A 28 -3.26 6.93 13.13
N LYS A 29 -4.40 6.75 13.81
CA LYS A 29 -4.55 7.04 15.25
C LYS A 29 -3.56 6.21 16.07
N ILE A 30 -3.46 4.90 15.79
CA ILE A 30 -2.53 4.00 16.48
C ILE A 30 -1.08 4.42 16.23
N PHE A 31 -0.70 4.65 14.96
CA PHE A 31 0.66 5.03 14.56
C PHE A 31 1.13 6.36 15.15
N LEU A 32 0.23 7.35 15.31
CA LEU A 32 0.56 8.60 15.98
C LEU A 32 0.97 8.42 17.46
N SER A 33 0.64 7.28 18.06
CA SER A 33 0.99 6.95 19.44
C SER A 33 2.22 6.03 19.56
N MET A 34 2.81 5.60 18.45
CA MET A 34 3.94 4.69 18.37
C MET A 34 5.25 5.44 18.08
N ASP A 35 6.38 4.81 18.39
CA ASP A 35 7.68 5.30 17.93
C ASP A 35 7.75 5.30 16.39
N PHE A 36 8.29 6.37 15.82
CA PHE A 36 8.32 6.55 14.37
C PHE A 36 9.07 5.42 13.65
N TYR A 37 10.18 4.93 14.22
CA TYR A 37 10.95 3.87 13.58
C TYR A 37 10.26 2.51 13.67
N ALA A 38 9.48 2.26 14.72
CA ALA A 38 8.62 1.08 14.79
C ALA A 38 7.55 1.10 13.68
N VAL A 39 6.93 2.26 13.44
CA VAL A 39 5.95 2.42 12.34
C VAL A 39 6.62 2.29 10.97
N LEU A 40 7.79 2.89 10.81
CA LEU A 40 8.58 2.79 9.58
C LEU A 40 8.93 1.34 9.25
N GLU A 41 9.36 0.56 10.24
CA GLU A 41 9.71 -0.85 10.06
C GLU A 41 8.51 -1.67 9.56
N ILE A 42 7.32 -1.44 10.11
CA ILE A 42 6.08 -2.09 9.66
C ILE A 42 5.82 -1.78 8.17
N ALA A 43 5.89 -0.50 7.79
CA ALA A 43 5.66 -0.08 6.40
C ALA A 43 6.72 -0.66 5.44
N VAL A 44 8.01 -0.63 5.83
CA VAL A 44 9.11 -1.15 5.02
C VAL A 44 9.02 -2.68 4.85
N THR A 45 8.61 -3.41 5.89
CA THR A 45 8.49 -4.87 5.85
C THR A 45 7.57 -5.32 4.73
N GLY A 46 6.38 -4.74 4.63
CA GLY A 46 5.42 -5.10 3.60
C GLY A 46 5.94 -4.86 2.18
N VAL A 47 6.62 -3.73 1.96
CA VAL A 47 7.22 -3.39 0.66
C VAL A 47 8.38 -4.34 0.34
N HIS A 48 9.26 -4.62 1.30
CA HIS A 48 10.38 -5.53 1.12
C HIS A 48 9.92 -6.94 0.74
N GLU A 49 8.87 -7.44 1.37
CA GLU A 49 8.28 -8.74 1.05
C GLU A 49 7.64 -8.81 -0.34
N TYR A 50 7.10 -7.70 -0.87
CA TYR A 50 6.53 -7.67 -2.23
C TYR A 50 7.59 -7.42 -3.32
N ALA A 51 8.75 -6.88 -2.97
CA ALA A 51 9.80 -6.53 -3.93
C ALA A 51 10.19 -7.68 -4.89
N PRO A 52 10.32 -8.95 -4.46
CA PRO A 52 10.63 -10.05 -5.38
C PRO A 52 9.60 -10.23 -6.50
N THR A 53 8.31 -10.02 -6.21
CA THR A 53 7.23 -10.10 -7.21
C THR A 53 7.40 -9.02 -8.27
N PHE A 54 7.64 -7.78 -7.85
CA PHE A 54 7.90 -6.66 -8.75
C PHE A 54 9.14 -6.91 -9.62
N GLU A 55 10.23 -7.38 -9.03
CA GLU A 55 11.49 -7.62 -9.74
C GLU A 55 11.41 -8.76 -10.75
N ALA A 56 10.59 -9.77 -10.49
CA ALA A 56 10.32 -10.82 -11.45
C ALA A 56 9.63 -10.28 -12.72
N GLN A 57 8.76 -9.28 -12.56
CA GLN A 57 8.10 -8.59 -13.68
C GLN A 57 9.02 -7.57 -14.37
N HIS A 58 9.92 -6.94 -13.60
CA HIS A 58 10.78 -5.83 -14.05
C HIS A 58 12.26 -6.06 -13.73
N PRO A 59 12.92 -7.10 -14.30
CA PRO A 59 14.28 -7.49 -13.91
C PRO A 59 15.36 -6.44 -14.20
N LYS A 60 15.05 -5.43 -15.03
CA LYS A 60 15.96 -4.32 -15.36
C LYS A 60 15.78 -3.10 -14.44
N ALA A 61 14.71 -3.06 -13.64
CA ALA A 61 14.42 -1.95 -12.73
C ALA A 61 15.02 -2.22 -11.35
N THR A 62 16.33 -2.00 -11.20
CA THR A 62 17.04 -2.25 -9.93
C THR A 62 16.88 -1.11 -8.91
N TRP A 63 16.60 0.10 -9.39
CA TRP A 63 16.53 1.31 -8.57
C TRP A 63 15.53 1.25 -7.40
N PRO A 64 14.35 0.59 -7.46
CA PRO A 64 13.43 0.58 -6.33
C PRO A 64 14.03 -0.12 -5.11
N ARG A 65 14.75 -1.24 -5.33
CA ARG A 65 15.50 -1.96 -4.28
C ARG A 65 16.65 -1.12 -3.74
N GLU A 66 17.39 -0.46 -4.61
CA GLU A 66 18.51 0.41 -4.23
C GLU A 66 18.01 1.57 -3.34
N LEU A 67 16.89 2.19 -3.71
CA LEU A 67 16.25 3.25 -2.93
C LEU A 67 15.77 2.75 -1.56
N LEU A 68 15.10 1.60 -1.50
CA LEU A 68 14.70 0.98 -0.23
C LEU A 68 15.90 0.70 0.67
N THR A 69 16.97 0.15 0.10
CA THR A 69 18.21 -0.15 0.83
C THR A 69 18.83 1.13 1.39
N GLN A 70 18.89 2.20 0.60
CA GLN A 70 19.39 3.50 1.04
C GLN A 70 18.56 4.06 2.20
N MET A 71 17.24 4.02 2.09
CA MET A 71 16.33 4.53 3.12
C MET A 71 16.47 3.77 4.44
N VAL A 72 16.59 2.44 4.38
CA VAL A 72 16.79 1.59 5.57
C VAL A 72 18.17 1.81 6.19
N ALA A 73 19.21 1.91 5.38
CA ALA A 73 20.59 2.05 5.86
C ALA A 73 20.87 3.40 6.51
N PHE A 74 20.31 4.49 5.98
CA PHE A 74 20.63 5.85 6.42
C PHE A 74 19.49 6.58 7.15
N GLY A 75 18.29 6.00 7.19
CA GLY A 75 17.11 6.62 7.81
C GLY A 75 16.68 7.93 7.12
N VAL A 76 17.12 8.17 5.89
CA VAL A 76 16.83 9.36 5.10
C VAL A 76 16.61 8.98 3.64
N ALA A 77 15.73 9.73 2.96
CA ALA A 77 15.47 9.58 1.54
C ALA A 77 16.06 10.75 0.73
N PRO A 78 16.34 10.54 -0.57
CA PRO A 78 16.68 11.62 -1.50
C PRO A 78 15.60 12.72 -1.55
N GLU A 79 16.01 13.97 -1.79
CA GLU A 79 15.07 15.09 -1.90
C GLU A 79 14.22 15.06 -3.18
N ARG A 80 14.76 14.45 -4.25
CA ARG A 80 14.10 14.28 -5.54
C ARG A 80 13.93 12.80 -5.80
N LEU A 81 12.70 12.41 -6.06
CA LEU A 81 12.33 11.07 -6.51
C LEU A 81 12.05 11.14 -8.02
N PRO A 82 12.29 10.05 -8.78
CA PRO A 82 11.93 9.97 -10.18
C PRO A 82 10.42 9.75 -10.30
N GLU A 83 9.61 10.78 -10.03
CA GLU A 83 8.15 10.68 -9.96
C GLU A 83 7.52 10.15 -11.26
N GLU A 84 8.14 10.46 -12.39
CA GLU A 84 7.79 9.94 -13.71
C GLU A 84 7.83 8.41 -13.79
N ALA A 85 8.69 7.76 -13.00
CA ALA A 85 8.90 6.30 -13.06
C ALA A 85 7.65 5.51 -12.64
N VAL A 86 6.69 6.10 -11.92
CA VAL A 86 5.41 5.42 -11.59
C VAL A 86 4.67 5.00 -12.86
N ARG A 87 4.81 5.77 -13.95
CA ARG A 87 4.10 5.53 -15.22
C ARG A 87 4.78 4.49 -16.11
N ASP A 88 5.99 4.07 -15.76
CA ASP A 88 6.80 3.19 -16.60
C ASP A 88 6.49 1.71 -16.38
N PHE A 89 5.67 1.36 -15.38
CA PHE A 89 5.38 -0.02 -15.01
C PHE A 89 3.91 -0.39 -15.29
N ALA A 90 3.69 -1.05 -16.43
CA ALA A 90 2.36 -1.40 -16.93
C ALA A 90 1.82 -2.76 -16.43
N THR A 91 2.45 -3.39 -15.43
CA THR A 91 1.99 -4.68 -14.91
C THR A 91 1.15 -4.52 -13.64
N PRO A 92 0.24 -5.47 -13.35
CA PRO A 92 -0.61 -5.44 -12.16
C PRO A 92 0.16 -5.17 -10.86
N GLY A 93 -0.34 -4.22 -10.07
CA GLY A 93 0.19 -3.88 -8.74
C GLY A 93 1.50 -3.09 -8.72
N SER A 94 2.19 -2.94 -9.85
CA SER A 94 3.49 -2.26 -9.90
C SER A 94 3.40 -0.76 -9.58
N ALA A 95 2.37 -0.07 -10.07
CA ALA A 95 2.14 1.33 -9.74
C ALA A 95 1.93 1.55 -8.24
N ASN A 96 1.16 0.67 -7.58
CA ASN A 96 0.96 0.71 -6.14
C ASN A 96 2.28 0.44 -5.39
N PHE A 97 3.07 -0.55 -5.82
CA PHE A 97 4.37 -0.82 -5.20
C PHE A 97 5.32 0.38 -5.26
N ILE A 98 5.48 1.00 -6.43
CA ILE A 98 6.31 2.20 -6.58
C ILE A 98 5.76 3.35 -5.73
N LYS A 99 4.45 3.52 -5.70
CA LYS A 99 3.81 4.53 -4.84
C LYS A 99 4.12 4.29 -3.36
N ALA A 100 4.08 3.03 -2.90
CA ALA A 100 4.43 2.69 -1.53
C ALA A 100 5.88 3.05 -1.18
N ILE A 101 6.83 2.79 -2.09
CA ILE A 101 8.23 3.20 -1.92
C ILE A 101 8.35 4.73 -1.83
N PHE A 102 7.66 5.46 -2.70
CA PHE A 102 7.69 6.91 -2.70
C PHE A 102 7.06 7.51 -1.46
N ASP A 103 5.97 6.93 -0.96
CA ASP A 103 5.36 7.35 0.30
C ASP A 103 6.33 7.14 1.48
N ILE A 104 7.02 5.99 1.56
CA ILE A 104 8.09 5.79 2.56
C ILE A 104 9.19 6.85 2.41
N ALA A 105 9.62 7.13 1.18
CA ALA A 105 10.63 8.15 0.92
C ALA A 105 10.17 9.54 1.39
N HIS A 106 8.93 9.93 1.08
CA HIS A 106 8.37 11.20 1.55
C HIS A 106 8.28 11.25 3.08
N ALA A 107 7.97 10.15 3.77
CA ALA A 107 8.00 10.10 5.23
C ALA A 107 9.41 10.37 5.80
N LEU A 108 10.46 9.95 5.09
CA LEU A 108 11.87 10.10 5.49
C LEU A 108 12.53 11.41 5.02
N GLN A 109 11.88 12.18 4.15
CA GLN A 109 12.40 13.48 3.72
C GLN A 109 12.42 14.49 4.88
N ARG A 110 13.52 15.26 4.96
CA ARG A 110 13.72 16.27 6.04
C ARG A 110 12.66 17.36 6.06
N LYS A 111 12.16 17.75 4.89
CA LYS A 111 11.13 18.78 4.71
C LYS A 111 9.74 18.36 5.16
N THR A 112 9.51 17.07 5.39
CA THR A 112 8.19 16.53 5.70
C THR A 112 7.82 16.82 7.15
N ALA A 113 6.71 17.53 7.34
CA ALA A 113 6.18 17.84 8.67
C ALA A 113 5.92 16.55 9.47
N PRO A 114 6.19 16.50 10.79
CA PRO A 114 6.08 15.28 11.59
C PRO A 114 4.74 14.55 11.46
N GLN A 115 3.63 15.29 11.48
CA GLN A 115 2.27 14.76 11.33
C GLN A 115 2.04 14.13 9.94
N ALA A 116 2.64 14.71 8.90
CA ALA A 116 2.50 14.22 7.52
C ALA A 116 3.29 12.92 7.30
N LYS A 117 4.39 12.71 8.03
CA LYS A 117 5.20 11.48 7.92
C LYS A 117 4.37 10.22 8.19
N ILE A 118 3.53 10.24 9.24
CA ILE A 118 2.64 9.12 9.55
C ILE A 118 1.59 8.92 8.46
N GLY A 119 1.04 10.01 7.89
CA GLY A 119 0.11 9.92 6.77
C GLY A 119 0.71 9.19 5.56
N TYR A 120 1.97 9.48 5.24
CA TYR A 120 2.68 8.76 4.19
C TYR A 120 2.90 7.28 4.53
N LEU A 121 3.28 6.93 5.77
CA LEU A 121 3.46 5.53 6.15
C LEU A 121 2.14 4.73 6.11
N VAL A 122 1.01 5.34 6.46
CA VAL A 122 -0.32 4.74 6.27
C VAL A 122 -0.60 4.50 4.78
N SER A 123 -0.36 5.51 3.94
CA SER A 123 -0.50 5.41 2.48
C SER A 123 0.39 4.32 1.87
N ALA A 124 1.62 4.17 2.37
CA ALA A 124 2.54 3.13 1.93
C ALA A 124 2.00 1.72 2.22
N ILE A 125 1.40 1.51 3.40
CA ILE A 125 0.78 0.23 3.76
C ILE A 125 -0.42 -0.07 2.85
N VAL A 126 -1.31 0.90 2.66
CA VAL A 126 -2.46 0.76 1.75
C VAL A 126 -2.00 0.35 0.36
N ASN A 127 -1.01 1.05 -0.19
CA ASN A 127 -0.47 0.75 -1.51
C ASN A 127 0.24 -0.59 -1.56
N THR A 128 0.90 -1.02 -0.50
CA THR A 128 1.52 -2.35 -0.44
C THR A 128 0.49 -3.48 -0.47
N ILE A 129 -0.60 -3.34 0.31
CA ILE A 129 -1.71 -4.30 0.30
C ILE A 129 -2.35 -4.32 -1.09
N MET A 130 -2.65 -3.14 -1.66
CA MET A 130 -3.23 -3.03 -3.00
C MET A 130 -2.32 -3.61 -4.08
N ALA A 131 -1.00 -3.44 -4.00
CA ALA A 131 -0.07 -4.03 -4.96
C ALA A 131 -0.24 -5.55 -5.04
N ARG A 132 -0.32 -6.23 -3.88
CA ARG A 132 -0.56 -7.68 -3.79
C ARG A 132 -1.92 -8.08 -4.32
N VAL A 133 -2.98 -7.42 -3.85
CA VAL A 133 -4.36 -7.77 -4.21
C VAL A 133 -4.59 -7.60 -5.72
N VAL A 134 -4.12 -6.48 -6.30
CA VAL A 134 -4.20 -6.23 -7.74
C VAL A 134 -3.35 -7.22 -8.51
N TYR A 135 -2.11 -7.47 -8.08
CA TYR A 135 -1.26 -8.44 -8.75
C TYR A 135 -1.86 -9.83 -8.80
N GLU A 136 -2.32 -10.36 -7.67
CA GLU A 136 -2.82 -11.73 -7.59
C GLU A 136 -4.07 -11.92 -8.46
N TRP A 137 -5.02 -10.98 -8.44
CA TRP A 137 -6.23 -11.13 -9.25
C TRP A 137 -5.95 -10.93 -10.74
N TYR A 138 -5.29 -9.83 -11.12
CA TYR A 138 -5.09 -9.50 -12.54
C TYR A 138 -4.03 -10.37 -13.23
N SER A 139 -3.13 -11.02 -12.49
CA SER A 139 -2.21 -12.02 -13.08
C SER A 139 -2.96 -13.29 -13.52
N GLU A 140 -4.08 -13.61 -12.87
CA GLU A 140 -4.98 -14.71 -13.27
C GLU A 140 -6.00 -14.25 -14.33
N HIS A 141 -6.18 -12.94 -14.50
CA HIS A 141 -7.16 -12.30 -15.39
C HIS A 141 -6.49 -11.28 -16.33
N ALA A 142 -5.52 -11.74 -17.13
CA ALA A 142 -4.71 -10.86 -17.99
C ALA A 142 -5.55 -9.99 -18.95
N ASP A 143 -6.60 -10.57 -19.57
CA ASP A 143 -7.49 -9.83 -20.47
C ASP A 143 -8.22 -8.67 -19.75
N ALA A 144 -8.56 -8.88 -18.47
CA ALA A 144 -9.21 -7.86 -17.66
C ALA A 144 -8.24 -6.71 -17.33
N TRP A 145 -6.95 -7.02 -17.13
CA TRP A 145 -5.91 -6.01 -16.92
C TRP A 145 -5.67 -5.17 -18.18
N ASP A 146 -5.64 -5.81 -19.35
CA ASP A 146 -5.47 -5.14 -20.64
C ASP A 146 -6.55 -4.09 -20.89
N ILE A 147 -7.77 -4.33 -20.41
CA ILE A 147 -8.87 -3.37 -20.47
C ILE A 147 -8.66 -2.25 -19.44
N ILE A 148 -8.55 -2.60 -18.15
CA ILE A 148 -8.44 -1.63 -17.04
C ILE A 148 -7.25 -0.68 -17.20
N SER A 149 -6.10 -1.18 -17.65
CA SER A 149 -4.87 -0.39 -17.81
C SER A 149 -4.95 0.67 -18.93
N ARG A 150 -5.94 0.57 -19.83
CA ARG A 150 -6.14 1.50 -20.96
C ARG A 150 -7.35 2.41 -20.76
N SER A 151 -8.21 2.10 -19.80
CA SER A 151 -9.40 2.88 -19.46
C SER A 151 -9.08 4.05 -18.55
N HIS A 152 -9.93 5.08 -18.59
CA HIS A 152 -9.80 6.28 -17.78
C HIS A 152 -11.02 6.45 -16.90
N ILE A 153 -10.81 6.91 -15.67
CA ILE A 153 -11.92 7.30 -14.80
C ILE A 153 -12.36 8.71 -15.18
N GLU A 154 -13.62 8.86 -15.54
CA GLU A 154 -14.27 10.14 -15.80
C GLU A 154 -14.40 10.94 -14.49
N PRO A 155 -13.84 12.16 -14.38
CA PRO A 155 -13.85 12.90 -13.13
C PRO A 155 -15.24 13.28 -12.60
N GLU A 156 -16.22 13.45 -13.50
CA GLU A 156 -17.57 13.89 -13.14
C GLU A 156 -18.41 12.77 -12.54
N THR A 157 -18.24 11.54 -13.05
CA THR A 157 -19.06 10.38 -12.68
C THR A 157 -18.33 9.44 -11.72
N GLY A 158 -16.99 9.48 -11.70
CA GLY A 158 -16.16 8.54 -10.98
C GLY A 158 -16.16 7.13 -11.60
N MET A 159 -16.71 6.97 -12.80
CA MET A 159 -16.82 5.71 -13.52
C MET A 159 -15.77 5.62 -14.62
N TYR A 160 -15.46 4.41 -15.09
CA TYR A 160 -14.60 4.26 -16.26
C TYR A 160 -15.33 4.69 -17.54
N ASP A 161 -14.59 5.30 -18.45
CA ASP A 161 -15.00 5.62 -19.82
C ASP A 161 -15.44 4.37 -20.62
N ASP A 162 -14.83 3.21 -20.32
CA ASP A 162 -15.24 1.90 -20.81
C ASP A 162 -16.20 1.19 -19.83
N PRO A 163 -17.45 0.89 -20.23
CA PRO A 163 -18.38 0.11 -19.41
C PRO A 163 -17.85 -1.29 -19.01
N ASN A 164 -17.03 -1.92 -19.85
CA ASN A 164 -16.40 -3.20 -19.52
C ASN A 164 -15.40 -3.04 -18.38
N ALA A 165 -14.63 -1.95 -18.36
CA ALA A 165 -13.72 -1.63 -17.26
C ALA A 165 -14.48 -1.41 -15.95
N THR A 166 -15.64 -0.76 -15.99
CA THR A 166 -16.53 -0.65 -14.83
C THR A 166 -16.97 -2.03 -14.32
N GLN A 167 -17.40 -2.92 -15.23
CA GLN A 167 -17.82 -4.27 -14.85
C GLN A 167 -16.67 -5.11 -14.27
N ILE A 168 -15.48 -5.01 -14.86
CA ILE A 168 -14.26 -5.68 -14.36
C ILE A 168 -13.89 -5.17 -12.97
N ALA A 169 -13.90 -3.86 -12.76
CA ALA A 169 -13.62 -3.27 -11.45
C ALA A 169 -14.63 -3.73 -10.39
N TYR A 170 -15.91 -3.85 -10.76
CA TYR A 170 -16.94 -4.42 -9.89
C TYR A 170 -16.61 -5.89 -9.56
N GLN A 171 -16.36 -6.72 -10.57
CA GLN A 171 -16.00 -8.14 -10.39
C GLN A 171 -14.80 -8.31 -9.47
N PHE A 172 -13.73 -7.56 -9.71
CA PHE A 172 -12.54 -7.53 -8.86
C PHE A 172 -12.90 -7.27 -7.39
N TRP A 173 -13.69 -6.23 -7.11
CA TRP A 173 -14.02 -5.83 -5.74
C TRP A 173 -15.03 -6.72 -5.02
N THR A 174 -15.88 -7.42 -5.78
CA THR A 174 -16.85 -8.39 -5.26
C THR A 174 -16.34 -9.83 -5.22
N ASP A 175 -15.14 -10.10 -5.76
CA ASP A 175 -14.53 -11.42 -5.71
C ASP A 175 -14.14 -11.82 -4.28
N ASP A 176 -14.53 -13.02 -3.86
CA ASP A 176 -14.30 -13.53 -2.51
C ASP A 176 -12.80 -13.72 -2.20
N ALA A 177 -11.98 -14.06 -3.20
CA ALA A 177 -10.55 -14.21 -3.00
C ALA A 177 -9.87 -12.84 -2.86
N THR A 178 -10.25 -11.85 -3.66
CA THR A 178 -9.84 -10.44 -3.49
C THR A 178 -10.19 -9.95 -2.09
N ALA A 179 -11.43 -10.12 -1.64
CA ALA A 179 -11.88 -9.70 -0.32
C ALA A 179 -11.05 -10.35 0.80
N ARG A 180 -10.77 -11.66 0.68
CA ARG A 180 -9.96 -12.39 1.66
C ARG A 180 -8.51 -11.93 1.70
N ARG A 181 -7.90 -11.65 0.54
CA ARG A 181 -6.52 -11.15 0.44
C ARG A 181 -6.39 -9.76 1.07
N ASP A 182 -7.33 -8.87 0.78
CA ASP A 182 -7.43 -7.52 1.36
C ASP A 182 -7.51 -7.60 2.90
N ILE A 183 -8.46 -8.38 3.43
CA ILE A 183 -8.60 -8.60 4.89
C ILE A 183 -7.30 -9.17 5.49
N ASN A 184 -6.72 -10.20 4.87
CA ASN A 184 -5.50 -10.83 5.37
C ASN A 184 -4.31 -9.85 5.40
N GLY A 185 -4.18 -8.99 4.39
CA GLY A 185 -3.16 -7.95 4.36
C GLY A 185 -3.29 -7.01 5.56
N TRP A 186 -4.50 -6.57 5.90
CA TRP A 186 -4.73 -5.75 7.08
C TRP A 186 -4.48 -6.49 8.40
N LEU A 187 -4.89 -7.75 8.50
CA LEU A 187 -4.64 -8.57 9.69
C LEU A 187 -3.13 -8.77 9.96
N GLN A 188 -2.33 -8.95 8.90
CA GLN A 188 -0.86 -9.03 9.04
C GLN A 188 -0.26 -7.73 9.58
N ILE A 189 -0.78 -6.56 9.16
CA ILE A 189 -0.34 -5.27 9.71
C ILE A 189 -0.71 -5.16 11.19
N ILE A 190 -1.93 -5.56 11.56
CA ILE A 190 -2.38 -5.56 12.96
C ILE A 190 -1.47 -6.46 13.82
N GLU A 191 -1.14 -7.66 13.36
CA GLU A 191 -0.24 -8.57 14.07
C GLU A 191 1.16 -7.97 14.26
N GLN A 192 1.68 -7.26 13.26
CA GLN A 192 2.97 -6.57 13.39
C GLN A 192 2.91 -5.44 14.42
N ILE A 193 1.80 -4.69 14.47
CA ILE A 193 1.59 -3.65 15.49
C ILE A 193 1.55 -4.27 16.88
N GLU A 194 0.78 -5.34 17.07
CA GLU A 194 0.65 -6.04 18.36
C GLU A 194 2.04 -6.47 18.87
N LYS A 195 2.85 -7.12 18.02
CA LYS A 195 4.22 -7.51 18.36
C LYS A 195 5.11 -6.34 18.79
N LYS A 196 4.98 -5.18 18.14
CA LYS A 196 5.76 -3.97 18.47
C LYS A 196 5.29 -3.27 19.75
N LEU A 197 4.04 -3.50 20.17
CA LEU A 197 3.52 -2.95 21.42
C LEU A 197 3.85 -3.82 22.64
N GLU A 198 4.16 -5.11 22.42
CA GLU A 198 4.57 -6.05 23.46
C GLU A 198 6.08 -6.02 23.75
N SER A 199 6.89 -5.53 22.81
CA SER A 199 8.36 -5.36 22.91
C SER A 199 8.76 -4.06 23.61
#